data_AF-M4B5X6-F1
#
_entry.id   AF-M4B5X6-F1
#
_cell.length_a   1.000
_cell.length_b   1.000
_cell.length_c   1.000
_cell.angle_alpha   90.00
_cell.angle_beta   90.00
_cell.angle_gamma   90.00
#
_symmetry.space_group_name_H-M   'P 1'
#
loop_
_entity.id
_entity.type
_entity.pdbx_description
1 polymer ?
#
loop_
_entity_poly.entity_id
_entity_poly.type
_entity_poly.pdbx_seq_one_letter_code
_entity_poly.pdbx_strand_id
1 'polypeptide(L)'
;MGGKTILLYDLNERENALELAFQARYGNIVSYQWFGNGYIIAGFSLGYVVIISTHLNEIGQEQYCAKFHEHALREIVYHEGNGMVATCGDKCIKVVRMSDWKEIAVEYLDKEPAPPSSHASGTSGSPSPTSSPATLTDIPGSSSSSGPIQTLSSCFEDLQWTPDGRILSVGSHSGCLHNFLILRSALQSPLFDLDLQFAAVLKPIAPWTMLFTTGFMLFAVLLVLSVQSDVTCIDVFRAMTGFVEGL
;
A
#
# COMPACT_ATOMS: atom_id res chain seq x y z
N MET A 1 -6.12 26.30 4.68
CA MET A 1 -6.79 24.98 4.68
C MET A 1 -6.27 23.98 5.72
N GLY A 2 -5.17 24.22 6.46
CA GLY A 2 -4.91 23.54 7.74
C GLY A 2 -4.68 22.02 7.73
N GLY A 3 -4.66 21.37 6.56
CA GLY A 3 -4.48 19.92 6.42
C GLY A 3 -5.69 19.08 6.84
N LYS A 4 -6.93 19.58 6.76
CA LYS A 4 -8.12 18.86 7.30
C LYS A 4 -9.14 18.40 6.25
N THR A 5 -8.91 18.80 5.01
CA THR A 5 -9.86 18.76 3.90
C THR A 5 -9.07 18.55 2.60
N ILE A 6 -9.61 17.75 1.67
CA ILE A 6 -9.13 17.69 0.29
C ILE A 6 -10.15 18.44 -0.60
N LEU A 7 -9.65 19.33 -1.46
CA LEU A 7 -10.47 20.07 -2.44
C LEU A 7 -10.21 19.51 -3.83
N LEU A 8 -11.26 19.03 -4.49
CA LEU A 8 -11.19 18.55 -5.87
C LEU A 8 -11.76 19.63 -6.79
N TYR A 9 -10.98 20.03 -7.78
CA TYR A 9 -11.37 21.00 -8.80
C TYR A 9 -11.52 20.28 -10.14
N ASP A 10 -12.67 20.42 -10.78
CA ASP A 10 -12.73 20.16 -12.22
C ASP A 10 -11.96 21.30 -12.95
N LEU A 11 -11.10 20.94 -13.89
CA LEU A 11 -10.32 21.91 -14.67
C LEU A 11 -11.21 22.76 -15.61
N ASN A 12 -12.41 22.26 -15.91
CA ASN A 12 -13.48 22.91 -16.69
C ASN A 12 -14.36 23.80 -15.79
N GLU A 13 -14.77 23.31 -14.62
CA GLU A 13 -15.67 24.02 -13.67
C GLU A 13 -14.93 24.51 -12.41
N ARG A 14 -13.91 25.35 -12.60
CA ARG A 14 -12.97 25.76 -11.53
C ARG A 14 -13.59 26.52 -10.35
N GLU A 15 -14.80 27.03 -10.51
CA GLU A 15 -15.56 27.72 -9.45
C GLU A 15 -16.28 26.73 -8.51
N ASN A 16 -16.60 25.53 -9.01
CA ASN A 16 -17.31 24.47 -8.28
C ASN A 16 -16.32 23.46 -7.66
N ALA A 17 -15.56 23.91 -6.65
CA ALA A 17 -14.68 23.02 -5.89
C ALA A 17 -15.51 22.05 -5.03
N LEU A 18 -15.28 20.74 -5.19
CA LEU A 18 -15.81 19.72 -4.29
C LEU A 18 -14.97 19.68 -3.01
N GLU A 19 -15.63 19.83 -1.86
CA GLU A 19 -14.99 19.71 -0.55
C GLU A 19 -15.17 18.31 0.06
N LEU A 20 -14.06 17.57 0.20
CA LEU A 20 -13.99 16.33 0.99
C LEU A 20 -13.42 16.66 2.37
N ALA A 21 -14.33 16.94 3.31
CA ALA A 21 -14.00 17.18 4.71
C ALA A 21 -13.97 15.87 5.51
N PHE A 22 -12.98 15.72 6.40
CA PHE A 22 -12.80 14.51 7.21
C PHE A 22 -13.08 14.77 8.70
N GLN A 23 -13.37 13.70 9.45
CA GLN A 23 -13.66 13.81 10.88
C GLN A 23 -12.42 14.26 11.67
N ALA A 24 -12.52 15.40 12.36
CA ALA A 24 -11.40 16.06 13.05
C ALA A 24 -10.68 15.19 14.10
N ARG A 25 -11.28 14.08 14.55
CA ARG A 25 -10.67 13.06 15.42
C ARG A 25 -9.44 12.36 14.80
N TYR A 26 -9.29 12.40 13.48
CA TYR A 26 -8.16 11.79 12.77
C TYR A 26 -6.88 12.65 12.85
N GLY A 27 -7.02 13.94 13.15
CA GLY A 27 -5.92 14.91 13.12
C GLY A 27 -5.84 15.64 11.78
N ASN A 28 -4.62 15.93 11.33
CA ASN A 28 -4.36 16.53 10.02
C ASN A 28 -3.93 15.44 9.03
N ILE A 29 -4.33 15.54 7.76
CA ILE A 29 -3.81 14.76 6.65
C ILE A 29 -2.29 14.96 6.57
N VAL A 30 -1.54 13.87 6.53
CA VAL A 30 -0.07 13.89 6.38
C VAL A 30 0.37 13.47 4.98
N SER A 31 -0.32 12.52 4.37
CA SER A 31 -0.14 12.11 2.97
C SER A 31 -1.45 11.54 2.42
N TYR A 32 -1.65 11.62 1.11
CA TYR A 32 -2.79 11.01 0.40
C TYR A 32 -2.34 10.49 -0.96
N GLN A 33 -3.07 9.51 -1.49
CA GLN A 33 -2.89 8.99 -2.84
C GLN A 33 -4.24 8.58 -3.45
N TRP A 34 -4.32 8.67 -4.77
CA TRP A 34 -5.39 8.07 -5.55
C TRP A 34 -5.15 6.57 -5.72
N PHE A 35 -6.22 5.78 -5.77
CA PHE A 35 -6.16 4.39 -6.17
C PHE A 35 -7.44 3.95 -6.90
N GLY A 36 -7.30 3.07 -7.89
CA GLY A 36 -8.41 2.63 -8.72
C GLY A 36 -9.21 3.78 -9.37
N ASN A 37 -10.47 3.50 -9.70
CA ASN A 37 -11.29 4.39 -10.52
C ASN A 37 -12.00 5.51 -9.72
N GLY A 38 -11.27 6.26 -8.89
CA GLY A 38 -11.82 7.41 -8.17
C GLY A 38 -12.02 7.20 -6.66
N TYR A 39 -11.07 6.51 -6.02
CA TYR A 39 -10.95 6.49 -4.57
C TYR A 39 -9.66 7.21 -4.14
N ILE A 40 -9.70 7.85 -2.97
CA ILE A 40 -8.53 8.45 -2.33
C ILE A 40 -8.30 7.70 -1.02
N ILE A 41 -7.06 7.23 -0.80
CA ILE A 41 -6.57 6.83 0.51
C ILE A 41 -5.84 8.02 1.14
N ALA A 42 -6.18 8.36 2.38
CA ALA A 42 -5.59 9.46 3.14
C ALA A 42 -5.09 8.97 4.50
N GLY A 43 -3.86 9.32 4.84
CA GLY A 43 -3.24 9.08 6.14
C GLY A 43 -3.31 10.35 6.99
N PHE A 44 -3.63 10.20 8.28
CA PHE A 44 -3.82 11.30 9.22
C PHE A 44 -2.94 11.19 10.45
N SER A 45 -2.51 12.34 10.97
CA SER A 45 -1.47 12.49 11.98
C SER A 45 -1.71 11.73 13.29
N LEU A 46 -2.95 11.40 13.66
CA LEU A 46 -3.26 10.62 14.88
C LEU A 46 -3.36 9.11 14.62
N GLY A 47 -2.70 8.60 13.58
CA GLY A 47 -2.55 7.17 13.33
C GLY A 47 -3.58 6.54 12.39
N TYR A 48 -4.53 7.34 11.89
CA TYR A 48 -5.65 6.87 11.09
C TYR A 48 -5.32 6.81 9.59
N VAL A 49 -5.89 5.80 8.93
CA VAL A 49 -5.95 5.67 7.48
C VAL A 49 -7.41 5.54 7.08
N VAL A 50 -7.85 6.39 6.15
CA VAL A 50 -9.24 6.50 5.70
C VAL A 50 -9.28 6.40 4.17
N ILE A 51 -10.28 5.72 3.64
CA ILE A 51 -10.62 5.71 2.21
C ILE A 51 -11.92 6.46 2.01
N ILE A 52 -11.95 7.30 0.99
CA ILE A 52 -13.11 8.11 0.61
C ILE A 52 -13.44 7.91 -0.88
N SER A 53 -14.73 7.79 -1.20
CA SER A 53 -15.22 7.71 -2.58
C SER A 53 -15.34 9.12 -3.18
N THR A 54 -14.84 9.32 -4.40
CA THR A 54 -15.03 10.57 -5.15
C THR A 54 -16.14 10.46 -6.21
N HIS A 55 -16.90 9.37 -6.20
CA HIS A 55 -18.08 9.21 -7.05
C HIS A 55 -19.24 10.07 -6.54
N LEU A 56 -19.92 10.82 -7.42
CA LEU A 56 -21.03 11.73 -7.10
C LEU A 56 -22.16 11.09 -6.25
N ASN A 57 -22.37 9.77 -6.39
CA ASN A 57 -23.43 9.04 -5.68
C ASN A 57 -23.06 8.67 -4.22
N GLU A 58 -21.77 8.64 -3.89
CA GLU A 58 -21.22 8.21 -2.60
C GLU A 58 -20.26 9.28 -2.04
N ILE A 59 -20.47 10.52 -2.45
CA ILE A 59 -19.44 11.55 -2.41
C ILE A 59 -19.13 11.97 -0.96
N GLY A 60 -17.87 11.83 -0.57
CA GLY A 60 -17.46 12.05 0.81
C GLY A 60 -17.74 10.88 1.76
N GLN A 61 -18.27 9.75 1.28
CA GLN A 61 -18.47 8.56 2.11
C GLN A 61 -17.13 7.90 2.46
N GLU A 62 -16.85 7.77 3.75
CA GLU A 62 -15.72 7.01 4.28
C GLU A 62 -15.98 5.50 4.12
N GLN A 63 -15.48 4.91 3.03
CA GLN A 63 -15.67 3.49 2.71
C GLN A 63 -14.82 2.56 3.60
N TYR A 64 -13.74 3.08 4.18
CA TYR A 64 -12.93 2.38 5.18
C TYR A 64 -12.26 3.38 6.12
N CYS A 65 -12.11 3.02 7.41
CA CYS A 65 -11.35 3.75 8.40
C CYS A 65 -10.75 2.78 9.42
N ALA A 66 -9.42 2.83 9.62
CA ALA A 66 -8.75 2.14 10.72
C ALA A 66 -7.58 2.95 11.29
N LYS A 67 -7.14 2.59 12.50
CA LYS A 67 -5.99 3.19 13.19
C LYS A 67 -4.84 2.18 13.19
N PHE A 68 -3.73 2.50 12.53
CA PHE A 68 -2.57 1.61 12.39
C PHE A 68 -1.40 1.98 13.32
N HIS A 69 -1.29 3.25 13.70
CA HIS A 69 -0.29 3.77 14.65
C HIS A 69 -1.02 4.39 15.84
N GLU A 70 -0.47 4.34 17.05
CA GLU A 70 -1.22 4.74 18.25
C GLU A 70 -1.10 6.23 18.56
N HIS A 71 0.04 6.86 18.25
CA HIS A 71 0.33 8.25 18.60
C HIS A 71 0.48 9.16 17.36
N ALA A 72 1.32 8.77 16.40
CA ALA A 72 1.70 9.60 15.26
C ALA A 72 1.98 8.78 13.99
N LEU A 73 1.17 8.98 12.95
CA LEU A 73 1.49 8.60 11.57
C LEU A 73 2.22 9.76 10.87
N ARG A 74 3.23 9.44 10.06
CA ARG A 74 4.07 10.40 9.33
C ARG A 74 3.78 10.39 7.85
N GLU A 75 3.73 9.20 7.24
CA GLU A 75 3.41 9.05 5.82
C GLU A 75 2.67 7.75 5.53
N ILE A 76 1.94 7.74 4.41
CA ILE A 76 1.45 6.54 3.73
C ILE A 76 1.92 6.54 2.28
N VAL A 77 2.22 5.35 1.75
CA VAL A 77 2.44 5.17 0.32
C VAL A 77 1.81 3.86 -0.17
N TYR A 78 0.94 3.98 -1.16
CA TYR A 78 0.22 2.89 -1.81
C TYR A 78 0.95 2.45 -3.07
N HIS A 79 0.88 1.16 -3.37
CA HIS A 79 1.38 0.60 -4.62
C HIS A 79 0.31 -0.28 -5.29
N GLU A 80 -0.10 0.12 -6.50
CA GLU A 80 -1.22 -0.49 -7.21
C GLU A 80 -0.94 -1.94 -7.60
N GLY A 81 0.17 -2.21 -8.30
CA GLY A 81 0.54 -3.55 -8.81
C GLY A 81 0.88 -4.61 -7.76
N ASN A 82 0.77 -4.32 -6.46
CA ASN A 82 0.85 -5.33 -5.39
C ASN A 82 -0.31 -5.24 -4.37
N GLY A 83 -1.20 -4.24 -4.49
CA GLY A 83 -2.33 -4.05 -3.58
C GLY A 83 -1.95 -3.74 -2.13
N MET A 84 -0.77 -3.17 -1.88
CA MET A 84 -0.26 -2.89 -0.54
C MET A 84 -0.16 -1.38 -0.26
N VAL A 85 -0.38 -1.01 1.00
CA VAL A 85 -0.03 0.31 1.53
C VAL A 85 1.03 0.16 2.61
N ALA A 86 2.13 0.89 2.47
CA ALA A 86 3.11 1.07 3.53
C ALA A 86 2.73 2.31 4.34
N THR A 87 2.89 2.25 5.65
CA THR A 87 2.58 3.35 6.58
C THR A 87 3.71 3.45 7.60
N CYS A 88 4.15 4.66 7.95
CA CYS A 88 5.22 4.86 8.92
C CYS A 88 4.80 5.84 10.03
N GLY A 89 5.22 5.54 11.26
CA GLY A 89 4.71 6.19 12.46
C GLY A 89 5.17 5.44 13.71
N ASP A 90 5.10 6.04 14.90
CA ASP A 90 5.43 5.38 16.18
C ASP A 90 6.76 4.58 16.19
N LYS A 91 7.80 5.07 15.50
CA LYS A 91 9.08 4.37 15.25
C LYS A 91 8.99 3.02 14.52
N CYS A 92 7.88 2.75 13.84
CA CYS A 92 7.66 1.53 13.06
C CYS A 92 7.24 1.82 11.62
N ILE A 93 7.41 0.80 10.77
CA ILE A 93 6.86 0.73 9.42
C ILE A 93 5.91 -0.46 9.39
N LYS A 94 4.70 -0.26 8.90
CA LYS A 94 3.68 -1.30 8.72
C LYS A 94 3.32 -1.40 7.25
N VAL A 95 3.44 -2.60 6.68
CA VAL A 95 2.94 -2.93 5.34
C VAL A 95 1.62 -3.66 5.48
N VAL A 96 0.56 -3.11 4.91
CA VAL A 96 -0.83 -3.58 5.01
C VAL A 96 -1.35 -3.96 3.63
N ARG A 97 -2.07 -5.06 3.50
CA ARG A 97 -2.76 -5.44 2.25
C ARG A 97 -4.13 -4.77 2.17
N MET A 98 -4.46 -4.11 1.06
CA MET A 98 -5.75 -3.43 0.85
C MET A 98 -6.96 -4.38 0.81
N SER A 99 -6.78 -5.64 0.40
CA SER A 99 -7.90 -6.57 0.18
C SER A 99 -8.50 -7.19 1.46
N ASP A 100 -7.71 -7.28 2.53
CA ASP A 100 -8.08 -7.88 3.81
C ASP A 100 -7.71 -7.02 5.02
N TRP A 101 -7.08 -5.86 4.79
CA TRP A 101 -6.56 -4.91 5.78
C TRP A 101 -5.61 -5.50 6.80
N LYS A 102 -4.96 -6.61 6.45
CA LYS A 102 -4.04 -7.30 7.34
C LYS A 102 -2.63 -6.73 7.24
N GLU A 103 -2.03 -6.49 8.41
CA GLU A 103 -0.59 -6.22 8.52
C GLU A 103 0.20 -7.46 8.05
N ILE A 104 0.96 -7.30 6.97
CA ILE A 104 1.81 -8.33 6.35
C ILE A 104 3.17 -8.36 7.04
N ALA A 105 3.72 -7.17 7.33
CA ALA A 105 5.02 -6.98 7.95
C ALA A 105 5.00 -5.72 8.83
N VAL A 106 5.71 -5.79 9.96
CA VAL A 106 5.96 -4.66 10.86
C VAL A 106 7.44 -4.69 11.24
N GLU A 107 8.15 -3.58 11.05
CA GLU A 107 9.53 -3.41 11.51
C GLU A 107 9.62 -2.20 12.45
N TYR A 108 10.45 -2.32 13.50
CA TYR A 108 10.66 -1.30 14.54
C TYR A 108 12.10 -0.80 14.54
N LEU A 109 12.28 0.51 14.71
CA LEU A 109 13.56 1.21 14.54
C LEU A 109 14.56 1.05 15.70
N ASP A 110 14.10 0.58 16.88
CA ASP A 110 14.91 0.44 18.10
C ASP A 110 15.28 -1.02 18.40
N LYS A 111 15.83 -1.76 17.42
CA LYS A 111 16.22 -3.17 17.58
C LYS A 111 17.61 -3.34 18.22
N GLU A 112 17.77 -2.80 19.42
CA GLU A 112 18.96 -2.99 20.27
C GLU A 112 19.21 -4.51 20.44
N PRO A 113 20.40 -5.04 20.09
CA PRO A 113 20.71 -6.43 20.34
C PRO A 113 20.75 -6.66 21.85
N ALA A 114 19.95 -7.61 22.35
CA ALA A 114 19.90 -7.91 23.78
C ALA A 114 21.32 -8.10 24.35
N PRO A 115 21.70 -7.41 25.44
CA PRO A 115 23.07 -7.38 25.90
C PRO A 115 23.56 -8.81 26.18
N PRO A 116 24.77 -9.17 25.72
CA PRO A 116 25.24 -10.55 25.75
C PRO A 116 25.22 -11.07 27.19
N SER A 117 24.31 -12.00 27.47
CA SER A 117 24.01 -12.46 28.83
C SER A 117 25.27 -13.04 29.46
N SER A 118 25.77 -12.38 30.50
CA SER A 118 27.06 -12.66 31.10
C SER A 118 27.05 -14.03 31.79
N HIS A 119 27.51 -15.05 31.07
CA HIS A 119 27.85 -16.37 31.59
C HIS A 119 29.07 -16.29 32.53
N ALA A 120 28.86 -15.72 33.72
CA ALA A 120 29.80 -15.74 34.84
C ALA A 120 29.34 -16.79 35.86
N SER A 121 30.21 -17.77 36.10
CA SER A 121 29.93 -18.97 36.89
C SER A 121 30.06 -18.79 38.40
N GLY A 122 29.07 -19.28 39.17
CA GLY A 122 29.17 -19.49 40.62
C GLY A 122 29.07 -18.22 41.49
N THR A 123 28.89 -18.30 42.81
CA THR A 123 28.70 -19.47 43.70
C THR A 123 27.68 -19.15 44.81
N SER A 124 27.17 -20.17 45.49
CA SER A 124 26.21 -20.06 46.59
C SER A 124 26.71 -19.24 47.80
N GLY A 125 25.89 -18.34 48.33
CA GLY A 125 26.12 -17.64 49.61
C GLY A 125 24.94 -16.78 50.07
N SER A 126 24.54 -16.90 51.33
CA SER A 126 23.40 -16.21 51.97
C SER A 126 23.58 -16.19 53.50
N PRO A 127 22.80 -15.44 54.32
CA PRO A 127 22.07 -14.18 54.07
C PRO A 127 22.20 -13.09 55.18
N SER A 128 21.94 -11.81 54.82
CA SER A 128 21.39 -10.72 55.70
C SER A 128 22.19 -10.30 56.98
N PRO A 129 21.74 -9.34 57.85
CA PRO A 129 20.78 -8.22 57.72
C PRO A 129 21.26 -6.84 58.29
N THR A 130 20.37 -5.82 58.25
CA THR A 130 20.17 -4.71 59.25
C THR A 130 20.85 -3.31 59.11
N SER A 131 20.04 -2.30 59.44
CA SER A 131 20.33 -0.98 60.08
C SER A 131 20.43 0.30 59.23
N SER A 132 19.95 1.40 59.84
CA SER A 132 19.81 2.79 59.35
C SER A 132 20.22 3.74 60.52
N PRO A 133 20.03 5.09 60.46
CA PRO A 133 20.30 6.09 59.42
C PRO A 133 21.19 7.28 59.94
N ALA A 134 21.82 8.07 59.05
CA ALA A 134 22.53 9.32 59.40
C ALA A 134 22.63 10.27 58.16
N THR A 135 21.85 11.35 58.05
CA THR A 135 22.08 12.76 58.52
C THR A 135 23.02 13.65 57.68
N LEU A 136 22.41 14.50 56.84
CA LEU A 136 22.70 15.94 56.57
C LEU A 136 24.14 16.44 56.29
N THR A 137 24.31 17.10 55.13
CA THR A 137 25.11 18.35 55.01
C THR A 137 24.66 19.23 53.83
N ASP A 138 24.79 20.54 54.03
CA ASP A 138 24.41 21.65 53.13
C ASP A 138 25.68 22.47 52.73
N ILE A 139 25.70 23.46 51.83
CA ILE A 139 24.63 24.24 51.16
C ILE A 139 24.95 24.40 49.65
N PRO A 140 23.98 24.70 48.76
CA PRO A 140 24.13 24.53 47.30
C PRO A 140 24.82 25.68 46.54
N GLY A 141 25.45 25.39 45.39
CA GLY A 141 25.89 26.41 44.43
C GLY A 141 26.76 25.98 43.24
N SER A 142 26.15 25.46 42.15
CA SER A 142 26.68 25.55 40.76
C SER A 142 25.77 24.84 39.74
N SER A 143 24.67 25.48 39.33
CA SER A 143 23.76 24.95 38.31
C SER A 143 24.29 25.14 36.88
N SER A 144 25.48 24.58 36.58
CA SER A 144 25.99 24.48 35.20
C SER A 144 25.22 23.39 34.46
N SER A 145 24.31 23.80 33.59
CA SER A 145 23.34 22.93 32.92
C SER A 145 23.97 21.75 32.17
N SER A 146 23.86 20.55 32.73
CA SER A 146 23.74 19.33 31.94
C SER A 146 22.40 19.36 31.21
N GLY A 147 22.34 20.09 30.09
CA GLY A 147 21.18 20.04 29.20
C GLY A 147 20.93 18.59 28.79
N PRO A 148 19.67 18.13 28.69
CA PRO A 148 19.40 16.77 28.29
C PRO A 148 20.02 16.54 26.91
N ILE A 149 20.81 15.47 26.77
CA ILE A 149 21.20 14.98 25.46
C ILE A 149 19.89 14.73 24.72
N GLN A 150 19.62 15.51 23.69
CA GLN A 150 18.51 15.25 22.79
C GLN A 150 18.84 13.95 22.07
N THR A 151 18.28 12.85 22.57
CA THR A 151 18.05 11.64 21.81
C THR A 151 17.12 12.02 20.66
N LEU A 152 17.73 12.51 19.57
CA LEU A 152 17.07 12.78 18.30
C LEU A 152 16.20 11.57 17.99
N SER A 153 14.88 11.76 18.06
CA SER A 153 13.94 10.66 17.95
C SER A 153 14.02 10.13 16.53
N SER A 154 14.75 9.03 16.37
CA SER A 154 14.80 8.26 15.13
C SER A 154 13.36 8.03 14.66
N CYS A 155 13.04 8.57 13.50
CA CYS A 155 11.68 8.62 12.97
C CYS A 155 11.76 8.54 11.45
N PHE A 156 10.80 7.83 10.87
CA PHE A 156 10.66 7.71 9.42
C PHE A 156 9.86 8.90 8.89
N GLU A 157 10.34 9.53 7.81
CA GLU A 157 9.73 10.74 7.24
C GLU A 157 9.38 10.60 5.75
N ASP A 158 9.99 9.65 5.04
CA ASP A 158 9.85 9.45 3.59
C ASP A 158 9.69 7.95 3.29
N LEU A 159 8.65 7.57 2.54
CA LEU A 159 8.31 6.21 2.11
C LEU A 159 8.15 6.16 0.58
N GLN A 160 8.99 5.38 -0.11
CA GLN A 160 8.88 5.19 -1.55
C GLN A 160 8.93 3.71 -1.94
N TRP A 161 7.91 3.24 -2.67
CA TRP A 161 7.95 1.95 -3.37
C TRP A 161 8.75 2.04 -4.67
N THR A 162 9.44 0.96 -5.04
CA THR A 162 9.85 0.76 -6.43
C THR A 162 8.64 0.52 -7.34
N PRO A 163 8.69 0.90 -8.64
CA PRO A 163 7.59 0.68 -9.58
C PRO A 163 7.23 -0.78 -9.87
N ASP A 164 8.00 -1.75 -9.35
CA ASP A 164 7.71 -3.19 -9.42
C ASP A 164 7.13 -3.75 -8.10
N GLY A 165 6.92 -2.90 -7.09
CA GLY A 165 6.33 -3.25 -5.79
C GLY A 165 7.18 -4.17 -4.91
N ARG A 166 8.48 -4.34 -5.21
CA ARG A 166 9.36 -5.32 -4.52
C ARG A 166 10.24 -4.71 -3.44
N ILE A 167 10.59 -3.43 -3.55
CA ILE A 167 11.43 -2.74 -2.56
C ILE A 167 10.62 -1.56 -2.02
N LEU A 168 10.57 -1.45 -0.70
CA LEU A 168 10.13 -0.25 0.02
C LEU A 168 11.37 0.45 0.57
N SER A 169 11.67 1.62 0.03
CA SER A 169 12.68 2.55 0.52
C SER A 169 12.10 3.42 1.63
N VAL A 170 12.83 3.63 2.73
CA VAL A 170 12.37 4.44 3.87
C VAL A 170 13.48 5.36 4.39
N GLY A 171 13.24 6.66 4.31
CA GLY A 171 14.10 7.70 4.88
C GLY A 171 13.88 7.88 6.38
N SER A 172 14.95 7.77 7.17
CA SER A 172 14.99 8.19 8.57
C SER A 172 15.53 9.61 8.70
N HIS A 173 14.97 10.40 9.62
CA HIS A 173 15.49 11.71 10.04
C HIS A 173 16.98 11.68 10.45
N SER A 174 17.51 10.50 10.82
CA SER A 174 18.94 10.28 11.10
C SER A 174 19.85 10.26 9.85
N GLY A 175 19.31 10.51 8.64
CA GLY A 175 20.03 10.40 7.38
C GLY A 175 20.21 8.96 6.87
N CYS A 176 19.55 7.98 7.50
CA CYS A 176 19.65 6.56 7.13
C CYS A 176 18.53 6.16 6.17
N LEU A 177 18.88 5.69 4.97
CA LEU A 177 17.95 5.07 4.04
C LEU A 177 17.87 3.55 4.29
N HIS A 178 16.70 3.06 4.68
CA HIS A 178 16.42 1.64 4.85
C HIS A 178 15.74 1.10 3.59
N ASN A 179 16.03 -0.15 3.20
CA ASN A 179 15.47 -0.79 2.01
C ASN A 179 14.91 -2.16 2.38
N PHE A 180 13.59 -2.32 2.28
CA PHE A 180 12.89 -3.55 2.66
C PHE A 180 12.47 -4.33 1.41
N LEU A 181 13.05 -5.52 1.24
CA LEU A 181 12.73 -6.45 0.15
C LEU A 181 11.49 -7.28 0.52
N ILE A 182 10.38 -7.06 -0.20
CA ILE A 182 9.17 -7.88 -0.04
C ILE A 182 9.30 -9.14 -0.89
N LEU A 183 9.71 -10.21 -0.23
CA LEU A 183 9.79 -11.55 -0.80
C LEU A 183 8.40 -12.04 -1.26
N ARG A 184 8.38 -12.72 -2.41
CA ARG A 184 7.15 -13.02 -3.18
C ARG A 184 6.09 -13.85 -2.46
N SER A 185 6.39 -14.42 -1.28
CA SER A 185 5.45 -15.18 -0.45
C SER A 185 4.18 -14.43 -0.05
N ALA A 186 4.21 -13.08 -0.02
CA ALA A 186 3.03 -12.25 0.21
C ALA A 186 2.26 -11.87 -1.07
N LEU A 187 2.87 -12.12 -2.24
CA LEU A 187 2.49 -11.61 -3.57
C LEU A 187 1.84 -12.72 -4.42
N GLN A 188 0.75 -13.25 -3.90
CA GLN A 188 -0.07 -14.29 -4.51
C GLN A 188 -1.52 -13.76 -4.58
N SER A 189 -2.04 -13.33 -5.72
CA SER A 189 -1.53 -13.30 -7.12
C SER A 189 -2.16 -12.09 -7.84
N PRO A 190 -2.07 -11.87 -9.18
CA PRO A 190 -1.27 -12.51 -10.26
C PRO A 190 -0.35 -11.50 -10.99
N LEU A 191 0.71 -11.86 -11.73
CA LEU A 191 0.78 -12.70 -12.94
C LEU A 191 -0.15 -12.32 -14.11
N PHE A 192 -0.99 -11.28 -14.00
CA PHE A 192 -1.83 -10.77 -15.10
C PHE A 192 -1.70 -9.25 -15.32
N ASP A 193 -0.53 -8.66 -14.99
CA ASP A 193 -0.23 -7.25 -15.32
C ASP A 193 -0.12 -6.99 -16.85
N LEU A 194 -0.06 -8.06 -17.66
CA LEU A 194 -0.28 -8.00 -19.11
C LEU A 194 -1.71 -7.57 -19.47
N ASP A 195 -2.71 -7.87 -18.64
CA ASP A 195 -4.11 -7.54 -18.94
C ASP A 195 -4.38 -6.03 -18.87
N LEU A 196 -3.56 -5.20 -18.24
CA LEU A 196 -3.75 -3.74 -18.31
C LEU A 196 -3.43 -3.18 -19.71
N GLN A 197 -2.39 -3.71 -20.38
CA GLN A 197 -2.08 -3.34 -21.76
C GLN A 197 -3.08 -3.95 -22.76
N PHE A 198 -3.53 -5.18 -22.53
CA PHE A 198 -4.55 -5.81 -23.37
C PHE A 198 -5.98 -5.28 -23.13
N ALA A 199 -6.35 -4.86 -21.92
CA ALA A 199 -7.67 -4.26 -21.61
C ALA A 199 -7.81 -2.83 -22.18
N ALA A 200 -6.71 -2.09 -22.31
CA ALA A 200 -6.72 -0.81 -23.04
C ALA A 200 -7.10 -1.00 -24.53
N VAL A 201 -6.73 -2.15 -25.13
CA VAL A 201 -7.15 -2.57 -26.47
C VAL A 201 -8.56 -3.19 -26.44
N LEU A 202 -8.84 -4.05 -25.46
CA LEU A 202 -10.13 -4.70 -25.19
C LEU A 202 -11.05 -3.79 -24.37
N LYS A 203 -11.22 -2.55 -24.83
CA LYS A 203 -12.39 -1.72 -24.50
C LYS A 203 -13.65 -2.58 -24.71
N PRO A 204 -14.70 -2.51 -23.85
CA PRO A 204 -15.80 -3.49 -23.87
C PRO A 204 -16.65 -3.41 -25.14
N ILE A 205 -16.18 -4.10 -26.18
CA ILE A 205 -16.91 -4.43 -27.40
C ILE A 205 -18.10 -5.28 -26.93
N ALA A 206 -19.31 -4.83 -27.22
CA ALA A 206 -20.53 -5.53 -26.81
C ALA A 206 -20.46 -7.01 -27.25
N PRO A 207 -20.91 -7.98 -26.43
CA PRO A 207 -20.73 -9.42 -26.73
C PRO A 207 -21.22 -9.83 -28.13
N TRP A 208 -22.31 -9.21 -28.60
CA TRP A 208 -22.81 -9.33 -29.97
C TRP A 208 -21.79 -8.90 -31.03
N THR A 209 -21.16 -7.74 -30.87
CA THR A 209 -20.16 -7.23 -31.81
C THR A 209 -18.93 -8.14 -31.87
N MET A 210 -18.44 -8.66 -30.74
CA MET A 210 -17.36 -9.67 -30.72
C MET A 210 -17.73 -10.93 -31.51
N LEU A 211 -18.97 -11.40 -31.36
CA LEU A 211 -19.46 -12.60 -32.04
C LEU A 211 -19.62 -12.36 -33.55
N PHE A 212 -20.12 -11.18 -33.96
CA PHE A 212 -20.19 -10.77 -35.36
C PHE A 212 -18.80 -10.60 -36.00
N THR A 213 -17.84 -9.94 -35.34
CA THR A 213 -16.48 -9.78 -35.89
C THR A 213 -15.76 -11.11 -36.01
N THR A 214 -15.90 -11.99 -35.01
CA THR A 214 -15.29 -13.34 -35.04
C THR A 214 -15.90 -14.19 -36.15
N GLY A 215 -17.23 -14.19 -36.30
CA GLY A 215 -17.92 -14.90 -37.37
C GLY A 215 -17.56 -14.38 -38.77
N PHE A 216 -17.45 -13.06 -38.94
CA PHE A 216 -17.04 -12.45 -40.21
C PHE A 216 -15.59 -12.81 -40.57
N MET A 217 -14.66 -12.75 -39.61
CA MET A 217 -13.27 -13.16 -39.82
C MET A 217 -13.15 -14.64 -40.16
N LEU A 218 -13.89 -15.52 -39.49
CA LEU A 218 -13.92 -16.95 -39.80
C LEU A 218 -14.45 -17.21 -41.23
N PHE A 219 -15.53 -16.54 -41.62
CA PHE A 219 -16.10 -16.66 -42.97
C PHE A 219 -15.13 -16.12 -44.05
N ALA A 220 -14.46 -15.00 -43.79
CA ALA A 220 -13.45 -14.46 -44.70
C ALA A 220 -12.26 -15.42 -44.90
N VAL A 221 -11.79 -16.08 -43.83
CA VAL A 221 -10.74 -17.11 -43.92
C VAL A 221 -11.23 -18.33 -44.72
N LEU A 222 -12.44 -18.83 -44.47
CA LEU A 222 -13.03 -19.94 -45.24
C LEU A 222 -13.20 -19.59 -46.73
N LEU A 223 -13.56 -18.35 -47.05
CA LEU A 223 -13.69 -17.86 -48.42
C LEU A 223 -12.33 -17.76 -49.11
N VAL A 224 -11.29 -17.25 -48.44
CA VAL A 224 -9.92 -17.23 -48.97
C VAL A 224 -9.39 -18.65 -49.20
N LEU A 225 -9.63 -19.58 -48.28
CA LEU A 225 -9.25 -20.99 -48.46
C LEU A 225 -10.01 -21.66 -49.62
N SER A 226 -11.30 -21.36 -49.78
CA SER A 226 -12.11 -21.82 -50.91
C SER A 226 -11.55 -21.35 -52.25
N VAL A 227 -11.25 -20.04 -52.37
CA VAL A 227 -10.67 -19.43 -53.58
C VAL A 227 -9.24 -19.90 -53.86
N GLN A 228 -8.44 -20.22 -52.84
CA GLN A 228 -7.10 -20.79 -53.02
C GLN A 228 -7.09 -22.29 -53.37
N SER A 229 -8.22 -23.00 -53.20
CA SER A 229 -8.31 -24.45 -53.37
C SER A 229 -9.18 -24.89 -54.56
N ASP A 230 -9.87 -23.96 -55.25
CA ASP A 230 -10.93 -24.24 -56.23
C ASP A 230 -12.04 -25.18 -55.72
N VAL A 231 -12.29 -25.17 -54.41
CA VAL A 231 -13.23 -26.05 -53.69
C VAL A 231 -14.23 -25.19 -52.90
N THR A 232 -15.51 -25.58 -52.83
CA THR A 232 -16.55 -24.74 -52.23
C THR A 232 -16.37 -24.59 -50.71
N CYS A 233 -16.80 -23.45 -50.14
CA CYS A 233 -16.75 -23.21 -48.70
C CYS A 233 -17.44 -24.30 -47.86
N ILE A 234 -18.47 -24.96 -48.41
CA ILE A 234 -19.20 -26.05 -47.74
C ILE A 234 -18.33 -27.30 -47.62
N ASP A 235 -17.56 -27.62 -48.66
CA ASP A 235 -16.70 -28.80 -48.69
C ASP A 235 -15.44 -28.58 -47.83
N VAL A 236 -14.89 -27.36 -47.81
CA VAL A 236 -13.84 -26.95 -46.85
C VAL A 236 -14.34 -27.09 -45.41
N PHE A 237 -15.56 -26.59 -45.11
CA PHE A 237 -16.14 -26.69 -43.77
C PHE A 237 -16.41 -28.15 -43.36
N ARG A 238 -16.93 -29.00 -44.27
CA ARG A 238 -17.09 -30.44 -44.05
C ARG A 238 -15.76 -31.15 -43.78
N ALA A 239 -14.72 -30.83 -44.55
CA ALA A 239 -13.38 -31.38 -44.33
C ALA A 239 -12.78 -30.96 -42.97
N MET A 240 -13.00 -29.71 -42.54
CA MET A 240 -12.54 -29.22 -41.22
C MET A 240 -13.34 -29.78 -40.04
N THR A 241 -14.62 -30.09 -40.22
CA THR A 241 -15.51 -30.59 -39.14
C THR A 241 -15.59 -32.12 -39.07
N GLY A 242 -15.04 -32.83 -40.05
CA GLY A 242 -14.99 -34.30 -40.08
C GLY A 242 -16.35 -34.99 -40.28
N PHE A 243 -17.41 -34.23 -40.57
CA PHE A 243 -18.77 -34.75 -40.74
C PHE A 243 -18.93 -35.41 -42.13
N VAL A 244 -18.40 -36.63 -42.25
CA VAL A 244 -18.74 -37.54 -43.35
C VAL A 244 -20.11 -38.14 -43.06
N GLU A 245 -21.12 -37.68 -43.77
CA GLU A 245 -22.45 -38.29 -43.77
C GLU A 245 -22.35 -39.68 -44.43
N GLY A 246 -22.41 -40.72 -43.59
CA GLY A 246 -22.37 -42.11 -44.03
C GLY A 246 -23.63 -42.50 -44.82
N LEU A 247 -23.41 -43.20 -45.93
CA LEU A 247 -24.43 -43.79 -46.81
C LEU A 247 -24.92 -45.15 -46.28
#